data_AF-C9ZDH2-F1
#
_entry.id   AF-C9ZDH2-F1
#
_cell.length_a   1.000
_cell.length_b   1.000
_cell.length_c   1.000
_cell.angle_alpha   90.00
_cell.angle_beta   90.00
_cell.angle_gamma   90.00
#
_symmetry.space_group_name_H-M   'P 1'
#
loop_
_entity.id
_entity.type
_entity.pdbx_description
1 polymer ?
#
loop_
_entity_poly.entity_id
_entity_poly.type
_entity_poly.pdbx_seq_one_letter_code
_entity_poly.pdbx_strand_id
1 'polypeptide(L)'
;MRARPRDKKQRRAHSVRLNPSELALIQGGADAAGMSVAGFLAYSGLAMARDRSRTAVAIATERDVLTELFAMRRQLGWAGSNLNQAAKILNSGGDVPQLTQVMADVRRAADAVRMAADKVANRQADEAP
;
A
#
# COMPACT_ATOMS: atom_id res chain seq x y z
N MET A 1 38.25 3.67 0.28
CA MET A 1 37.13 2.73 0.49
C MET A 1 37.68 1.30 0.48
N ARG A 2 37.78 0.62 1.63
CA ARG A 2 38.40 -0.72 1.73
C ARG A 2 37.47 -1.76 1.10
N ALA A 3 37.91 -2.44 0.05
CA ALA A 3 37.18 -3.54 -0.58
C ALA A 3 37.03 -4.70 0.41
N ARG A 4 35.79 -5.18 0.60
CA ARG A 4 35.51 -6.35 1.46
C ARG A 4 36.25 -7.58 0.93
N PRO A 5 37.03 -8.31 1.76
CA PRO A 5 37.65 -9.57 1.35
C PRO A 5 36.59 -10.56 0.85
N ARG A 6 36.81 -11.17 -0.32
CA ARG A 6 35.93 -12.19 -0.90
C ARG A 6 36.37 -13.56 -0.40
N ASP A 7 35.67 -14.06 0.63
CA ASP A 7 35.75 -15.46 1.05
C ASP A 7 35.13 -16.38 -0.04
N LYS A 8 35.82 -17.47 -0.39
CA LYS A 8 35.52 -18.36 -1.54
C LYS A 8 34.43 -19.40 -1.25
N LYS A 9 33.89 -19.47 -0.02
CA LYS A 9 32.69 -20.27 0.26
C LYS A 9 31.48 -19.61 -0.41
N GLN A 10 30.77 -20.35 -1.28
CA GLN A 10 29.62 -19.86 -2.04
C GLN A 10 28.72 -18.98 -1.16
N ARG A 11 28.70 -17.68 -1.47
CA ARG A 11 27.81 -16.73 -0.79
C ARG A 11 26.39 -17.14 -1.13
N ARG A 12 25.54 -17.33 -0.11
CA ARG A 12 24.10 -17.56 -0.33
C ARG A 12 23.55 -16.40 -1.17
N ALA A 13 23.06 -16.71 -2.37
CA ALA A 13 22.46 -15.73 -3.26
C ALA A 13 20.96 -15.70 -3.04
N HIS A 14 20.40 -14.49 -2.91
CA HIS A 14 18.96 -14.26 -2.88
C HIS A 14 18.60 -13.47 -4.13
N SER A 15 17.58 -13.92 -4.86
CA SER A 15 17.02 -13.19 -6.00
C SER A 15 15.84 -12.35 -5.51
N VAL A 16 15.82 -11.08 -5.90
CA VAL A 16 14.72 -10.14 -5.63
C VAL A 16 14.06 -9.82 -6.96
N ARG A 17 12.73 -9.93 -7.00
CA ARG A 17 11.93 -9.51 -8.17
C ARG A 17 11.44 -8.09 -7.92
N LEU A 18 11.74 -7.20 -8.86
CA LEU A 18 11.32 -5.81 -8.85
C LEU A 18 10.58 -5.54 -10.15
N ASN A 19 9.48 -4.82 -10.07
CA ASN A 19 8.86 -4.20 -11.23
C ASN A 19 9.70 -2.96 -11.68
N PRO A 20 9.39 -2.35 -12.84
CA PRO A 20 10.19 -1.23 -13.36
C PRO A 20 10.27 -0.01 -12.43
N SER A 21 9.21 0.34 -11.72
CA SER A 21 9.21 1.51 -10.82
C SER A 21 9.99 1.23 -9.53
N GLU A 22 9.82 0.04 -8.95
CA GLU A 22 10.62 -0.42 -7.81
C GLU A 22 12.12 -0.45 -8.15
N LEU A 23 12.47 -0.96 -9.34
CA LEU A 23 13.86 -0.97 -9.81
C LEU A 23 14.42 0.44 -9.96
N ALA A 24 13.66 1.38 -10.53
CA ALA A 24 14.10 2.77 -10.69
C ALA A 24 14.34 3.45 -9.34
N LEU A 25 13.46 3.25 -8.36
CA LEU A 25 13.62 3.79 -7.00
C LEU A 25 14.88 3.23 -6.33
N ILE A 26 15.09 1.91 -6.40
CA ILE A 26 16.27 1.26 -5.83
C ILE A 26 17.55 1.70 -6.54
N GLN A 27 17.52 1.87 -7.86
CA GLN A 27 18.65 2.35 -8.65
C GLN A 27 19.02 3.78 -8.23
N GLY A 28 18.05 4.70 -8.10
CA GLY A 28 18.31 6.06 -7.64
C GLY A 28 18.95 6.10 -6.24
N GLY A 29 18.46 5.27 -5.31
CA GLY A 29 19.07 5.15 -3.98
C GLY A 29 20.50 4.58 -4.02
N ALA A 30 20.74 3.59 -4.89
CA ALA A 30 22.07 3.00 -5.08
C ALA A 30 23.06 4.02 -5.68
N ASP A 31 22.63 4.78 -6.68
CA ASP A 31 23.43 5.82 -7.34
C ASP A 31 23.80 6.93 -6.36
N ALA A 32 22.83 7.42 -5.57
CA ALA A 32 23.06 8.41 -4.53
C ALA A 32 24.05 7.93 -3.45
N ALA A 33 24.05 6.62 -3.16
CA ALA A 33 24.98 6.01 -2.21
C ALA A 33 26.32 5.57 -2.83
N GLY A 34 26.51 5.71 -4.15
CA GLY A 34 27.69 5.21 -4.86
C GLY A 34 27.85 3.69 -4.78
N MET A 35 26.74 2.96 -4.77
CA MET A 35 26.69 1.50 -4.62
C MET A 35 26.11 0.83 -5.86
N SER A 36 26.43 -0.45 -6.08
CA SER A 36 25.62 -1.26 -7.00
C SER A 36 24.25 -1.55 -6.39
N VAL A 37 23.22 -1.77 -7.21
CA VAL A 37 21.86 -2.15 -6.77
C VAL A 37 21.89 -3.30 -5.77
N ALA A 38 22.60 -4.38 -6.08
CA ALA A 38 22.72 -5.53 -5.17
C ALA A 38 23.43 -5.18 -3.86
N GLY A 39 24.45 -4.31 -3.91
CA GLY A 39 25.16 -3.85 -2.73
C GLY A 39 24.29 -2.97 -1.83
N PHE A 40 23.51 -2.07 -2.46
CA PHE A 40 22.55 -1.20 -1.78
C PHE A 40 21.46 -2.02 -1.11
N LEU A 41 20.80 -2.93 -1.83
CA LEU A 41 19.79 -3.84 -1.26
C LEU A 41 20.31 -4.63 -0.06
N ALA A 42 21.52 -5.20 -0.17
CA ALA A 42 22.12 -5.95 0.92
C ALA A 42 22.48 -5.08 2.14
N TYR A 43 22.97 -3.85 1.91
CA TYR A 43 23.31 -2.93 2.99
C TYR A 43 22.05 -2.41 3.69
N SER A 44 21.06 -1.94 2.93
CA SER A 44 19.79 -1.43 3.45
C SER A 44 19.04 -2.50 4.23
N GLY A 45 18.96 -3.73 3.68
CA GLY A 45 18.35 -4.85 4.40
C GLY A 45 19.06 -5.20 5.70
N LEU A 46 20.40 -5.14 5.73
CA LEU A 46 21.17 -5.37 6.96
C LEU A 46 21.00 -4.22 7.97
N ALA A 47 20.95 -2.98 7.50
CA ALA A 47 20.71 -1.80 8.34
C ALA A 47 19.33 -1.88 9.01
N MET A 48 18.28 -2.19 8.24
CA MET A 48 16.92 -2.41 8.77
C MET A 48 16.86 -3.59 9.74
N ALA A 49 17.53 -4.70 9.43
CA ALA A 49 17.57 -5.89 10.31
C ALA A 49 18.30 -5.65 11.65
N ARG A 50 19.07 -4.57 11.78
CA ARG A 50 19.66 -4.14 13.06
C ARG A 50 18.66 -3.39 13.92
N ASP A 51 17.75 -2.62 13.31
CA ASP A 51 16.65 -1.93 14.00
C ASP A 51 15.32 -2.69 13.80
N ARG A 52 15.24 -3.88 14.41
CA ARG A 52 14.16 -4.85 14.17
C ARG A 52 12.80 -4.33 14.61
N SER A 53 12.73 -3.68 15.76
CA SER A 53 11.48 -3.19 16.32
C SER A 53 10.89 -2.08 15.45
N ARG A 54 11.70 -1.10 15.04
CA ARG A 54 11.24 -0.01 14.16
C ARG A 54 10.84 -0.54 12.79
N THR A 55 11.62 -1.48 12.24
CA THR A 55 11.32 -2.11 10.94
C THR A 55 10.00 -2.90 10.98
N ALA A 56 9.77 -3.67 12.05
CA ALA A 56 8.53 -4.43 12.20
C ALA A 56 7.31 -3.50 12.29
N VAL A 57 7.42 -2.39 13.03
CA VAL A 57 6.35 -1.39 13.12
C VAL A 57 6.07 -0.75 11.76
N ALA A 58 7.10 -0.36 11.00
CA ALA A 58 6.92 0.22 9.68
C ALA A 58 6.20 -0.73 8.71
N ILE A 59 6.64 -2.00 8.65
CA ILE A 59 6.03 -3.03 7.79
C ILE A 59 4.58 -3.31 8.22
N ALA A 60 4.31 -3.40 9.53
CA ALA A 60 2.97 -3.61 10.04
C ALA A 60 2.04 -2.44 9.67
N THR A 61 2.53 -1.21 9.84
CA THR A 61 1.76 0.01 9.52
C THR A 61 1.37 0.05 8.02
N GLU A 62 2.29 -0.28 7.11
CA GLU A 62 1.99 -0.32 5.68
C GLU A 62 0.94 -1.39 5.33
N ARG A 63 1.01 -2.55 5.98
CA ARG A 63 0.02 -3.63 5.80
C ARG A 63 -1.35 -3.26 6.35
N ASP A 64 -1.40 -2.54 7.47
CA ASP A 64 -2.66 -2.07 8.05
C ASP A 64 -3.35 -1.08 7.12
N VAL A 65 -2.59 -0.14 6.52
CA VAL A 65 -3.11 0.79 5.51
C VAL A 65 -3.69 0.04 4.30
N LEU A 66 -2.97 -0.95 3.76
CA LEU A 66 -3.47 -1.75 2.63
C LEU A 66 -4.72 -2.56 3.00
N THR A 67 -4.73 -3.15 4.18
CA THR A 67 -5.90 -3.88 4.73
C THR A 67 -7.11 -2.97 4.80
N GLU A 68 -6.94 -1.76 5.35
CA GLU A 68 -8.00 -0.77 5.46
C GLU A 68 -8.51 -0.35 4.08
N LEU A 69 -7.61 -0.08 3.12
CA LEU A 69 -7.96 0.23 1.73
C LEU A 69 -8.81 -0.87 1.07
N PHE A 70 -8.45 -2.14 1.25
CA PHE A 70 -9.24 -3.26 0.71
C PHE A 70 -10.60 -3.40 1.39
N ALA A 71 -10.67 -3.21 2.71
CA ALA A 71 -11.93 -3.24 3.45
C ALA A 71 -12.90 -2.15 2.93
N MET A 72 -12.40 -0.94 2.70
CA MET A 72 -13.19 0.17 2.16
C MET A 72 -13.63 -0.07 0.71
N ARG A 73 -12.75 -0.60 -0.15
CA ARG A 73 -13.13 -1.00 -1.52
C ARG A 73 -14.30 -2.00 -1.51
N ARG A 74 -14.28 -2.95 -0.57
CA ARG A 74 -15.37 -3.92 -0.39
C ARG A 74 -16.68 -3.24 0.03
N GLN A 75 -16.63 -2.32 1.00
CA GLN A 75 -17.80 -1.54 1.44
C GLN A 75 -18.41 -0.74 0.28
N LEU A 76 -17.57 -0.11 -0.55
CA LEU A 76 -18.03 0.63 -1.72
C LEU A 76 -18.69 -0.29 -2.77
N GLY A 77 -18.15 -1.49 -2.98
CA GLY A 77 -18.76 -2.49 -3.86
C GLY A 77 -20.16 -2.92 -3.39
N TRP A 78 -20.34 -3.08 -2.07
CA TRP A 78 -21.65 -3.40 -1.48
C TRP A 78 -22.64 -2.25 -1.62
N ALA A 79 -22.20 -1.02 -1.34
CA ALA A 79 -23.00 0.19 -1.53
C ALA A 79 -23.47 0.35 -2.98
N GLY A 80 -22.58 0.16 -3.97
CA GLY A 80 -22.93 0.22 -5.39
C GLY A 80 -23.93 -0.87 -5.80
N SER A 81 -23.79 -2.10 -5.28
CA SER A 81 -24.74 -3.18 -5.52
C SER A 81 -26.14 -2.84 -5.00
N ASN A 82 -26.23 -2.33 -3.76
CA ASN A 82 -27.51 -1.95 -3.16
C ASN A 82 -28.19 -0.81 -3.93
N LEU A 83 -27.43 0.19 -4.38
CA LEU A 83 -27.94 1.27 -5.21
C LEU A 83 -28.49 0.74 -6.55
N ASN A 84 -27.77 -0.17 -7.19
CA ASN A 84 -28.21 -0.81 -8.44
C ASN A 84 -29.51 -1.63 -8.25
N GLN A 85 -29.64 -2.31 -7.11
CA GLN A 85 -30.88 -3.04 -6.76
C GLN A 85 -32.05 -2.09 -6.54
N ALA A 86 -31.85 -0.99 -5.80
CA ALA A 86 -32.88 0.01 -5.57
C ALA A 86 -33.34 0.67 -6.88
N ALA A 87 -32.39 1.04 -7.76
CA ALA A 87 -32.69 1.59 -9.07
C ALA A 87 -33.54 0.62 -9.92
N LYS A 88 -33.22 -0.68 -9.88
CA LYS A 88 -34.00 -1.71 -10.60
C LYS A 88 -35.44 -1.81 -10.09
N ILE A 89 -35.65 -1.77 -8.78
CA ILE A 89 -37.00 -1.84 -8.17
C ILE A 89 -37.82 -0.61 -8.57
N LEU A 90 -37.24 0.59 -8.43
CA LEU A 90 -37.90 1.85 -8.81
C LEU A 90 -38.24 1.88 -10.31
N ASN A 91 -37.32 1.44 -11.18
CA ASN A 91 -37.55 1.37 -12.63
C ASN A 91 -38.66 0.37 -13.00
N SER A 92 -38.96 -0.60 -12.14
CA SER A 92 -40.07 -1.54 -12.32
C SER A 92 -41.40 -1.05 -11.74
N GLY A 93 -41.46 0.21 -11.28
CA GLY A 93 -42.65 0.78 -10.64
C GLY A 93 -42.89 0.28 -9.21
N GLY A 94 -41.92 -0.42 -8.63
CA GLY A 94 -41.94 -0.86 -7.24
C GLY A 94 -41.49 0.25 -6.29
N ASP A 95 -41.85 0.12 -5.01
CA ASP A 95 -41.40 1.03 -3.95
C ASP A 95 -40.19 0.45 -3.20
N VAL A 96 -39.32 1.33 -2.71
CA VAL A 96 -38.14 0.98 -1.89
C VAL A 96 -38.28 1.70 -0.54
N PRO A 97 -38.96 1.10 0.44
CA PRO A 97 -39.30 1.75 1.71
C PRO A 97 -38.08 2.22 2.53
N GLN A 98 -36.88 1.73 2.21
CA GLN A 98 -35.61 2.10 2.85
C GLN A 98 -34.65 2.87 1.95
N LEU A 99 -35.10 3.46 0.83
CA LEU A 99 -34.23 4.15 -0.12
C LEU A 99 -33.34 5.21 0.54
N THR A 100 -33.91 6.01 1.44
CA THR A 100 -33.17 7.03 2.20
C THR A 100 -32.07 6.42 3.07
N GLN A 101 -32.33 5.26 3.68
CA GLN A 101 -31.35 4.55 4.50
C GLN A 101 -30.22 3.98 3.64
N VAL A 102 -30.55 3.38 2.48
CA VAL A 102 -29.57 2.87 1.51
C VAL A 102 -28.68 4.02 1.02
N MET A 103 -29.27 5.17 0.70
CA MET A 103 -28.51 6.36 0.27
C MET A 103 -27.59 6.89 1.38
N ALA A 104 -28.05 6.89 2.64
CA ALA A 104 -27.22 7.27 3.78
C ALA A 104 -26.05 6.31 4.01
N ASP A 105 -26.26 5.01 3.85
CA ASP A 105 -25.22 3.99 3.97
C ASP A 105 -24.17 4.12 2.86
N VAL A 106 -24.61 4.37 1.62
CA VAL A 106 -23.72 4.64 0.48
C VAL A 106 -22.89 5.91 0.71
N ARG A 107 -23.52 6.99 1.20
CA ARG A 107 -22.83 8.24 1.53
C ARG A 107 -21.75 8.02 2.59
N ARG A 108 -22.09 7.32 3.69
CA ARG A 108 -21.13 6.98 4.76
C ARG A 108 -19.96 6.15 4.24
N ALA A 109 -20.22 5.16 3.40
CA ALA A 109 -19.16 4.36 2.79
C ALA A 109 -18.24 5.21 1.90
N ALA A 110 -18.80 6.12 1.10
CA ALA A 110 -18.03 7.02 0.25
C ALA A 110 -17.18 8.02 1.05
N ASP A 111 -17.70 8.56 2.14
CA ASP A 111 -16.98 9.50 3.01
C ASP A 111 -15.83 8.81 3.76
N ALA A 112 -16.05 7.57 4.24
CA ALA A 112 -14.99 6.76 4.85
C ALA A 112 -13.84 6.49 3.87
N VAL A 113 -14.16 6.15 2.61
CA VAL A 113 -13.16 5.96 1.53
C VAL A 113 -12.36 7.25 1.30
N ARG A 114 -13.04 8.41 1.22
CA ARG A 114 -12.40 9.71 1.00
C ARG A 114 -11.42 10.04 2.12
N MET A 115 -11.87 9.94 3.37
CA MET A 115 -11.03 10.26 4.53
C MET A 115 -9.77 9.41 4.60
N ALA A 116 -9.86 8.13 4.25
CA ALA A 116 -8.70 7.26 4.27
C ALA A 116 -7.78 7.48 3.06
N ALA A 117 -8.32 7.79 1.88
CA ALA A 117 -7.52 8.22 0.74
C ALA A 117 -6.72 9.50 1.09
N ASP A 118 -7.35 10.45 1.77
CA ASP A 118 -6.69 11.69 2.23
C ASP A 118 -5.59 11.39 3.26
N LYS A 119 -5.81 10.46 4.20
CA LYS A 119 -4.76 10.02 5.15
C LYS A 119 -3.55 9.40 4.45
N VAL A 120 -3.78 8.57 3.42
CA VAL A 120 -2.70 7.96 2.64
C VAL A 120 -1.95 9.01 1.83
N ALA A 121 -2.66 9.94 1.19
CA ALA A 121 -2.07 11.02 0.41
C ALA A 121 -1.23 11.96 1.29
N ASN A 122 -1.74 12.35 2.46
CA ASN A 122 -1.02 13.24 3.38
C ASN A 122 0.21 12.56 3.98
N ARG A 123 0.14 11.24 4.25
CA ARG A 123 1.32 10.49 4.70
C ARG A 123 2.44 10.49 3.65
N GLN A 124 2.10 10.40 2.37
CA GLN A 124 3.09 10.47 1.28
C GLN A 124 3.69 11.87 1.09
N ALA A 125 2.95 12.92 1.46
CA ALA A 125 3.45 14.29 1.45
C ALA A 125 4.44 14.56 2.60
N ASP A 126 4.19 13.98 3.78
CA ASP A 126 5.07 14.11 4.96
C ASP A 126 6.37 13.28 4.83
N GLU A 127 6.39 12.27 3.94
CA GLU A 127 7.57 11.44 3.65
C GLU A 127 8.41 11.94 2.45
N ALA A 128 8.00 13.04 1.78
CA ALA A 128 8.78 13.66 0.71
C ALA A 128 9.92 14.54 1.27
N PRO A 129 11.17 14.41 0.76
CA PRO A 129 12.33 15.16 1.25
C PRO A 129 12.33 16.65 0.90
#